data_AF-A0A316IEC6-F1
#
_entry.id   AF-A0A316IEC6-F1
#
_cell.length_a   1.000
_cell.length_b   1.000
_cell.length_c   1.000
_cell.angle_alpha   90.00
_cell.angle_beta   90.00
_cell.angle_gamma   90.00
#
_symmetry.space_group_name_H-M   'P 1'
#
loop_
_entity.id
_entity.type
_entity.pdbx_description
1 polymer ?
#
loop_
_entity_poly.entity_id
_entity_poly.type
_entity_poly.pdbx_seq_one_letter_code
_entity_poly.pdbx_strand_id
1 'polypeptide(L)'
;MPDEKWIPVVASRGWGVLTSDHHLRTKPHEARLALEHGLKCVNLKGVGAMTRWAQFVRLAVHWDAVEEFARTHPDGPWWLSLNKTGRKEYS
;
A
#
# COMPACT_ATOMS: atom_id res chain seq x y z
N MET A 1 8.59 12.31 -9.81
CA MET A 1 7.38 12.67 -10.58
C MET A 1 6.37 13.19 -9.56
N PRO A 2 5.57 14.24 -9.84
CA PRO A 2 4.51 14.67 -8.92
C PRO A 2 3.50 13.55 -8.68
N ASP A 3 2.95 13.45 -7.48
CA ASP A 3 2.03 12.37 -7.09
C ASP A 3 0.75 12.33 -7.94
N GLU A 4 0.37 13.48 -8.47
CA GLU A 4 -0.77 13.70 -9.39
C GLU A 4 -0.65 12.91 -10.70
N LYS A 5 0.55 12.45 -11.07
CA LYS A 5 0.79 11.78 -12.34
C LYS A 5 0.82 10.26 -12.25
N TRP A 6 1.23 9.69 -11.11
CA TRP A 6 1.42 8.24 -11.02
C TRP A 6 0.22 7.51 -10.43
N ILE A 7 -0.51 8.11 -9.47
CA ILE A 7 -1.68 7.47 -8.83
C ILE A 7 -2.72 7.04 -9.87
N PRO A 8 -3.15 7.91 -10.82
CA PRO A 8 -4.12 7.51 -11.84
C PRO A 8 -3.61 6.40 -12.75
N VAL A 9 -2.30 6.38 -13.06
CA VAL A 9 -1.68 5.40 -13.96
C VAL A 9 -1.61 4.02 -13.30
N VAL A 10 -1.22 3.95 -12.03
CA VAL A 10 -1.20 2.69 -11.26
C VAL A 10 -2.61 2.12 -11.13
N ALA A 11 -3.55 2.97 -10.73
CA ALA A 11 -4.92 2.57 -10.52
C ALA A 11 -5.62 2.09 -11.80
N SER A 12 -5.49 2.82 -12.91
CA SER A 12 -6.07 2.43 -14.21
C SER A 12 -5.53 1.11 -14.76
N ARG A 13 -4.35 0.67 -14.29
CA ARG A 13 -3.76 -0.63 -14.63
C ARG A 13 -4.10 -1.74 -13.64
N GLY A 14 -4.88 -1.43 -12.61
CA GLY A 14 -5.21 -2.36 -11.52
C GLY A 14 -4.03 -2.73 -10.63
N TRP A 15 -2.94 -1.97 -10.68
CA TRP A 15 -1.71 -2.24 -9.93
C TRP A 15 -1.84 -1.82 -8.46
N GLY A 16 -1.08 -2.50 -7.60
CA GLY A 16 -0.90 -2.11 -6.20
C GLY A 16 0.41 -1.36 -5.98
N VAL A 17 0.45 -0.53 -4.95
CA VAL A 17 1.66 0.20 -4.52
C VAL A 17 2.21 -0.40 -3.23
N LEU A 18 3.51 -0.65 -3.20
CA LEU A 18 4.26 -0.93 -1.98
C LEU A 18 4.95 0.36 -1.52
N THR A 19 4.71 0.76 -0.28
CA THR A 19 5.33 1.97 0.29
C THR A 19 5.67 1.79 1.77
N SER A 20 6.57 2.61 2.29
CA SER A 20 6.77 2.84 3.72
C SER A 20 6.24 4.21 4.16
N ASP A 21 5.73 5.00 3.22
CA ASP A 21 5.25 6.34 3.47
C ASP A 21 3.91 6.31 4.22
N HIS A 22 3.91 6.85 5.43
CA HIS A 22 2.72 7.00 6.25
C HIS A 22 1.83 8.17 5.79
N HIS A 23 2.38 9.08 4.99
CA HIS A 23 1.71 10.31 4.58
C HIS A 23 0.83 10.17 3.35
N LEU A 24 0.99 9.09 2.57
CA LEU A 24 0.19 8.83 1.37
C LEU A 24 -1.33 8.82 1.68
N ARG A 25 -1.71 8.41 2.89
CA ARG A 25 -3.12 8.42 3.35
C ARG A 25 -3.53 9.75 4.01
N THR A 26 -2.59 10.51 4.56
CA THR A 26 -2.92 11.69 5.40
C THR A 26 -2.82 13.01 4.66
N LYS A 27 -2.13 13.05 3.51
CA LYS A 27 -2.12 14.23 2.66
C LYS A 27 -3.44 14.34 1.89
N PRO A 28 -4.23 15.42 2.08
CA PRO A 28 -5.59 15.50 1.56
C PRO A 28 -5.69 15.30 0.04
N HIS A 29 -4.74 15.84 -0.72
CA HIS A 29 -4.73 15.74 -2.18
C HIS A 29 -4.47 14.32 -2.67
N GLU A 30 -3.45 13.66 -2.12
CA GLU A 30 -3.07 12.29 -2.47
C GLU A 30 -4.12 11.27 -2.03
N ALA A 31 -4.68 11.46 -0.84
CA ALA A 31 -5.76 10.62 -0.32
C ALA A 31 -7.01 10.70 -1.18
N ARG A 32 -7.39 11.91 -1.63
CA ARG A 32 -8.53 12.10 -2.53
C ARG A 32 -8.32 11.37 -3.86
N LEU A 33 -7.16 11.53 -4.49
CA LEU A 33 -6.83 10.82 -5.73
C LEU A 33 -6.79 9.30 -5.54
N ALA A 34 -6.25 8.83 -4.42
CA ALA A 34 -6.22 7.41 -4.09
C ALA A 34 -7.64 6.83 -3.94
N LEU A 35 -8.56 7.58 -3.32
CA LEU A 35 -9.96 7.18 -3.20
C LEU A 35 -10.67 7.20 -4.57
N GLU A 36 -10.56 8.31 -5.32
CA GLU A 36 -11.21 8.50 -6.62
C GLU A 36 -10.80 7.44 -7.65
N HIS A 37 -9.56 6.94 -7.56
CA HIS A 37 -9.04 5.96 -8.50
C HIS A 37 -9.00 4.52 -7.95
N GLY A 38 -9.48 4.25 -6.74
CA GLY A 38 -9.49 2.88 -6.19
C GLY A 38 -8.10 2.32 -5.92
N LEU A 39 -7.17 3.16 -5.44
CA LEU A 39 -5.78 2.76 -5.22
C LEU A 39 -5.66 1.63 -4.19
N LYS A 40 -4.88 0.61 -4.55
CA LYS A 40 -4.54 -0.53 -3.70
C LYS A 40 -3.15 -0.31 -3.12
N CYS A 41 -3.02 -0.29 -1.80
CA CYS A 41 -1.76 0.07 -1.16
C CYS A 41 -1.36 -0.94 -0.08
N VAL A 42 -0.12 -1.42 -0.16
CA VAL A 42 0.56 -2.17 0.90
C VAL A 42 1.58 -1.25 1.56
N ASN A 43 1.39 -0.97 2.85
CA ASN A 43 2.31 -0.16 3.63
C ASN A 43 3.17 -1.04 4.56
N LEU A 44 4.49 -0.90 4.48
CA LEU A 44 5.41 -1.51 5.43
C LEU A 44 5.53 -0.61 6.67
N LYS A 45 4.70 -0.87 7.68
CA LYS A 45 4.65 -0.04 8.89
C LYS A 45 5.87 -0.30 9.79
N GLY A 46 6.46 0.78 10.31
CA GLY A 46 7.55 0.69 11.28
C GLY A 46 8.83 0.10 10.70
N VAL A 47 9.11 0.38 9.42
CA VAL A 47 10.35 -0.05 8.76
C VAL A 47 11.54 0.90 8.96
N GLY A 48 11.34 2.10 9.51
CA GLY A 48 12.39 3.05 9.93
C GLY A 48 13.81 2.78 9.40
N ALA A 49 14.72 2.36 10.28
CA ALA A 49 16.12 2.08 9.98
C ALA A 49 16.40 0.70 9.33
N MET A 50 15.37 -0.03 8.89
CA MET A 50 15.55 -1.33 8.24
C MET A 50 16.21 -1.16 6.87
N THR A 51 17.15 -2.04 6.54
CA THR A 51 17.72 -2.12 5.20
C THR A 51 16.63 -2.45 4.18
N ARG A 52 16.83 -2.05 2.92
CA ARG A 52 15.92 -2.42 1.81
C ARG A 52 15.68 -3.92 1.74
N TRP A 53 16.71 -4.72 2.00
CA TRP A 53 16.59 -6.18 2.05
C TRP A 53 15.67 -6.64 3.18
N ALA A 54 15.84 -6.11 4.39
CA ALA A 54 14.96 -6.47 5.51
C ALA A 54 13.50 -6.04 5.28
N GLN A 55 13.27 -4.93 4.57
CA GLN A 55 11.93 -4.50 4.14
C GLN A 55 11.32 -5.47 3.13
N PHE A 56 12.11 -5.91 2.15
CA PHE A 56 11.70 -6.93 1.18
C PHE A 56 11.39 -8.27 1.85
N VAL A 57 12.23 -8.73 2.78
CA VAL A 57 11.97 -9.96 3.55
C VAL A 57 10.65 -9.86 4.32
N ARG A 58 10.33 -8.70 4.93
CA ARG A 58 9.02 -8.49 5.58
C ARG A 58 7.86 -8.65 4.60
N LEU A 59 7.97 -8.10 3.40
CA LEU A 59 6.96 -8.29 2.36
C LEU A 59 6.81 -9.77 2.01
N ALA A 60 7.93 -10.44 1.71
CA ALA A 60 7.95 -11.83 1.28
C ALA A 60 7.33 -12.77 2.33
N VAL A 61 7.67 -12.58 3.62
CA VAL A 61 7.13 -13.38 4.73
C VAL A 61 5.61 -13.22 4.89
N HIS A 62 5.04 -12.10 4.47
CA HIS A 62 3.61 -11.82 4.56
C HIS A 62 2.90 -11.85 3.20
N TRP A 63 3.53 -12.37 2.15
CA TRP A 63 3.02 -12.29 0.79
C TRP A 63 1.66 -12.97 0.64
N ASP A 64 1.51 -14.18 1.19
CA ASP A 64 0.23 -14.91 1.17
C ASP A 64 -0.92 -14.08 1.78
N ALA A 65 -0.63 -13.30 2.83
CA ALA A 65 -1.63 -12.43 3.45
C ALA A 65 -1.98 -11.22 2.57
N VAL A 66 -1.04 -10.74 1.74
CA VAL A 66 -1.28 -9.71 0.73
C VAL A 66 -2.14 -10.26 -0.40
N GLU A 67 -1.81 -11.43 -0.93
CA GLU A 67 -2.58 -12.08 -1.99
C GLU A 67 -3.99 -12.39 -1.54
N GLU A 68 -4.15 -12.95 -0.34
CA GLU A 68 -5.46 -13.22 0.23
C GLU A 68 -6.30 -11.95 0.35
N PHE A 69 -5.70 -10.87 0.87
CA PHE A 69 -6.41 -9.61 1.04
C PHE A 69 -6.81 -8.99 -0.31
N ALA A 70 -5.92 -9.04 -1.30
CA ALA A 70 -6.20 -8.54 -2.64
C ALA A 70 -7.30 -9.35 -3.33
N ARG A 71 -7.35 -10.67 -3.09
CA ARG A 71 -8.38 -11.57 -3.60
C ARG A 71 -9.75 -11.30 -2.97
N THR A 72 -9.81 -10.99 -1.66
CA THR A 72 -11.07 -10.68 -0.97
C THR A 72 -11.53 -9.23 -1.17
N HIS A 73 -10.63 -8.33 -1.59
CA HIS A 73 -10.93 -6.91 -1.86
C HIS A 73 -10.49 -6.50 -3.27
N PRO A 74 -11.16 -6.99 -4.33
CA PRO A 74 -10.72 -6.78 -5.70
C PRO A 74 -10.82 -5.32 -6.18
N ASP A 75 -11.75 -4.53 -5.63
CA ASP A 75 -12.16 -3.26 -6.26
C ASP A 75 -11.45 -2.01 -5.71
N GLY A 76 -10.68 -2.12 -4.62
CA GLY A 76 -10.08 -0.94 -3.97
C GLY A 76 -11.13 0.13 -3.59
N PRO A 77 -10.71 1.32 -3.16
CA PRO A 77 -9.39 1.61 -2.59
C PRO A 77 -9.21 0.86 -1.26
N TRP A 78 -7.98 0.44 -0.95
CA TRP A 78 -7.68 -0.13 0.36
C TRP A 78 -6.22 0.06 0.75
N TRP A 79 -5.98 0.05 2.07
CA TRP A 79 -4.66 0.15 2.68
C TRP A 79 -4.39 -1.03 3.61
N LEU A 80 -3.50 -1.91 3.18
CA LEU A 80 -3.01 -3.04 3.97
C LEU A 80 -1.68 -2.67 4.64
N SER A 81 -1.65 -2.57 5.96
CA SER A 81 -0.39 -2.36 6.68
C SER A 81 0.21 -3.68 7.14
N LEU A 82 1.45 -3.95 6.72
CA LEU A 82 2.28 -5.03 7.22
C LEU A 82 3.17 -4.51 8.36
N ASN A 83 3.10 -5.14 9.52
CA ASN A 83 3.92 -4.81 10.67
C ASN A 83 4.72 -6.04 11.15
N LYS A 84 5.48 -5.90 12.24
CA LYS A 84 6.36 -6.96 12.74
C LYS A 84 5.63 -8.20 13.27
N THR A 85 4.34 -8.07 13.64
CA THR A 85 3.52 -9.13 14.23
C THR A 85 2.38 -9.62 13.32
N GLY A 86 2.14 -8.99 12.17
CA GLY A 86 1.10 -9.38 11.22
C GLY A 86 0.48 -8.22 10.44
N ARG A 87 -0.77 -8.38 9.98
CA ARG A 87 -1.51 -7.39 9.19
C ARG A 87 -2.44 -6.52 10.05
N LYS A 88 -2.60 -5.24 9.67
CA LYS A 88 -3.65 -4.36 10.18
C LYS A 88 -4.28 -3.59 9.01
N GLU A 89 -5.59 -3.71 8.90
CA GLU A 89 -6.40 -3.00 7.92
C GLU A 89 -6.79 -1.62 8.44
N TYR A 90 -6.94 -0.67 7.52
CA TYR A 90 -7.55 0.63 7.78
C TYR A 90 -8.59 0.88 6.69
N SER A 91 -9.84 1.06 7.11
CA SER A 91 -10.96 1.55 6.30
C SER A 91 -10.79 3.03 5.96
#